data_AF-A0A527H7A6-F1
#
_entry.id   AF-A0A527H7A6-F1
#
_cell.length_a   1.000
_cell.length_b   1.000
_cell.length_c   1.000
_cell.angle_alpha   90.00
_cell.angle_beta   90.00
_cell.angle_gamma   90.00
#
_symmetry.space_group_name_H-M   'P 1'
#
loop_
_entity.id
_entity.type
_entity.pdbx_description
1 polymer ?
#
loop_
_entity_poly.entity_id
_entity_poly.type
_entity_poly.pdbx_seq_one_letter_code
_entity_poly.pdbx_strand_id
1 'polypeptide(L)'
;AVVAQPVTGAFLAWHSGYSLTEGWIVLSILLYLITGLFWLPVVWMQIEMRNLALQAAAAKQPPPQRYNTLFRLWFAFGFPAFGAVLAIFWLMISRPSIDWFAL
;
A
#
# COMPACT_ATOMS: atom_id res chain seq x y z
N ALA A 1 5.77 11.30 -1.37
CA ALA A 1 5.05 10.36 -2.26
C ALA A 1 3.59 10.21 -1.85
N VAL A 2 3.28 9.62 -0.68
CA VAL A 2 1.90 9.27 -0.26
C VAL A 2 0.92 10.47 -0.23
N VAL A 3 1.39 11.66 0.14
CA VAL A 3 0.54 12.88 0.11
C VAL A 3 0.53 13.56 -1.27
N ALA A 4 1.64 13.46 -2.01
CA ALA A 4 1.75 14.10 -3.33
C ALA A 4 0.89 13.39 -4.38
N GLN A 5 0.81 12.07 -4.31
CA GLN A 5 0.09 11.21 -5.26
C GLN A 5 -1.42 11.49 -5.37
N PRO A 6 -2.18 11.67 -4.28
CA PRO A 6 -3.59 12.03 -4.39
C PRO A 6 -3.79 13.44 -4.97
N VAL A 7 -2.90 14.39 -4.65
CA VAL A 7 -2.98 15.76 -5.18
C VAL A 7 -2.69 15.78 -6.67
N THR A 8 -1.60 15.16 -7.12
CA THR A 8 -1.24 15.12 -8.54
C THR A 8 -2.19 14.24 -9.34
N GLY A 9 -2.68 13.14 -8.76
CA GLY A 9 -3.68 12.27 -9.39
C GLY A 9 -5.02 12.97 -9.58
N ALA A 10 -5.51 13.70 -8.57
CA ALA A 10 -6.74 14.50 -8.70
C ALA A 10 -6.59 15.61 -9.75
N PHE A 11 -5.45 16.30 -9.77
CA PHE A 11 -5.16 17.31 -10.78
C PHE A 11 -5.11 16.72 -12.20
N LEU A 12 -4.51 15.53 -12.36
CA LEU A 12 -4.45 14.83 -13.65
C LEU A 12 -5.83 14.41 -14.13
N ALA A 13 -6.67 13.86 -13.24
CA ALA A 13 -8.04 13.46 -13.57
C ALA A 13 -8.90 14.66 -14.00
N TRP A 14 -8.80 15.78 -13.27
CA TRP A 14 -9.47 17.03 -13.60
C TRP A 14 -9.02 17.59 -14.95
N HIS A 15 -7.71 17.63 -15.21
CA HIS A 15 -7.17 18.12 -16.48
C HIS A 15 -7.51 17.21 -17.66
N SER A 16 -7.68 15.91 -17.41
CA SER A 16 -8.03 14.92 -18.43
C SER A 16 -9.54 14.83 -18.70
N GLY A 17 -10.37 15.63 -18.01
CA GLY A 17 -11.82 15.66 -18.17
C GLY A 17 -12.56 14.45 -17.59
N TYR A 18 -11.90 13.62 -16.77
CA TYR A 18 -12.54 12.49 -16.12
C TYR A 18 -13.37 12.95 -14.92
N SER A 19 -14.58 12.42 -14.78
CA SER A 19 -15.33 12.56 -13.53
C SER A 19 -14.64 11.74 -12.43
N LEU A 20 -14.39 12.33 -11.27
CA LEU A 20 -13.84 11.60 -10.12
C LEU A 20 -14.79 10.50 -9.57
N THR A 21 -16.03 10.46 -10.05
CA THR A 21 -17.04 9.46 -9.69
C THR A 21 -16.99 8.20 -10.54
N GLU A 22 -16.17 8.17 -11.60
CA GLU A 22 -15.95 6.98 -12.43
C GLU A 22 -15.57 5.78 -11.55
N GLY A 23 -16.21 4.63 -11.76
CA GLY A 23 -16.07 3.54 -10.79
C GLY A 23 -14.68 2.94 -10.69
N TRP A 24 -13.91 2.94 -11.78
CA TRP A 24 -12.51 2.54 -11.73
C TRP A 24 -11.64 3.55 -10.95
N ILE A 25 -11.98 4.85 -10.93
CA ILE A 25 -11.29 5.88 -10.14
C ILE A 25 -11.61 5.69 -8.66
N VAL A 26 -12.88 5.61 -8.30
CA VAL A 26 -13.32 5.44 -6.90
C VAL A 26 -12.74 4.15 -6.31
N LEU A 27 -12.80 3.04 -7.06
CA LEU A 27 -12.22 1.76 -6.60
C LEU A 27 -10.69 1.85 -6.46
N SER A 28 -10.01 2.55 -7.36
CA SER A 28 -8.56 2.80 -7.23
C SER A 28 -8.22 3.60 -5.98
N ILE A 29 -9.02 4.61 -5.64
CA ILE A 29 -8.83 5.41 -4.41
C ILE A 29 -9.06 4.55 -3.16
N LEU A 30 -10.11 3.71 -3.14
CA LEU A 30 -10.35 2.80 -2.03
C LEU A 30 -9.21 1.80 -1.84
N LEU A 31 -8.74 1.19 -2.93
CA LEU A 31 -7.58 0.29 -2.90
C LEU A 31 -6.31 1.03 -2.46
N TYR A 32 -6.15 2.31 -2.80
CA TYR A 32 -5.02 3.12 -2.35
C TYR A 32 -5.04 3.34 -0.83
N LEU A 33 -6.21 3.64 -0.26
CA LEU A 33 -6.38 3.75 1.19
C LEU A 33 -6.08 2.41 1.90
N ILE A 34 -6.57 1.30 1.34
CA ILE A 34 -6.26 -0.05 1.85
C ILE A 34 -4.75 -0.30 1.80
N THR A 35 -4.10 0.00 0.68
CA THR A 35 -2.64 -0.12 0.53
C THR A 35 -1.92 0.69 1.61
N GLY A 36 -2.33 1.94 1.83
CA GLY A 36 -1.78 2.80 2.87
C GLY A 36 -1.96 2.24 4.28
N LEU A 37 -3.14 1.67 4.57
CA LEU A 37 -3.45 1.05 5.86
C LEU A 37 -2.55 -0.16 6.15
N PHE A 38 -2.27 -1.00 5.16
CA PHE A 38 -1.34 -2.13 5.31
C PHE A 38 0.13 -1.68 5.31
N TRP A 39 0.46 -0.58 4.65
CA TRP A 39 1.82 -0.07 4.56
C TRP A 39 2.35 0.51 5.89
N LEU A 40 1.51 1.21 6.66
CA LEU A 40 1.96 1.82 7.93
C LEU A 40 2.48 0.77 8.95
N PRO A 41 1.78 -0.35 9.22
CA PRO A 41 2.32 -1.43 10.04
C PRO A 41 3.61 -2.03 9.47
N VAL A 42 3.71 -2.16 8.15
CA VAL A 42 4.91 -2.69 7.47
C VAL A 42 6.14 -1.82 7.76
N VAL A 43 6.02 -0.50 7.65
CA VAL A 43 7.10 0.44 7.96
C VAL A 43 7.50 0.35 9.43
N TRP A 44 6.53 0.28 10.34
CA TRP A 44 6.82 0.11 11.76
C TRP A 44 7.58 -1.19 12.03
N MET A 45 7.14 -2.32 11.44
CA MET A 45 7.83 -3.61 11.55
C MET A 45 9.26 -3.55 11.02
N GLN A 46 9.50 -2.85 9.90
CA GLN A 46 10.85 -2.65 9.34
C GLN A 46 11.77 -1.90 10.29
N ILE A 47 11.28 -0.81 10.90
CA ILE A 47 12.05 -0.01 11.85
C ILE A 47 12.39 -0.85 13.09
N GLU A 48 11.43 -1.60 13.63
CA GLU A 48 11.66 -2.44 14.81
C GLU A 48 12.63 -3.58 14.52
N MET A 49 12.48 -4.28 13.38
CA MET A 49 13.42 -5.32 12.95
C MET A 49 14.84 -4.77 12.78
N ARG A 50 14.99 -3.56 12.20
CA ARG A 50 16.29 -2.89 12.10
C ARG A 50 16.90 -2.65 13.48
N ASN A 51 16.12 -2.14 14.43
CA ASN A 51 16.61 -1.88 15.79
C ASN A 51 17.04 -3.17 16.50
N LEU A 52 16.26 -4.25 16.37
CA LEU A 52 16.60 -5.57 16.92
C LEU A 52 17.88 -6.14 16.29
N ALA A 53 18.04 -6.00 14.97
CA ALA A 53 19.25 -6.45 14.27
C ALA A 53 20.49 -5.66 14.72
N LEU A 54 20.38 -4.34 14.90
CA LEU A 54 21.47 -3.49 15.39
C LEU A 54 21.90 -3.87 16.81
N GLN A 55 20.94 -4.12 17.70
CA GLN A 55 21.23 -4.56 19.08
C GLN A 55 21.92 -5.93 19.10
N ALA A 56 21.43 -6.88 18.32
CA ALA A 56 22.03 -8.21 18.21
C ALA A 56 23.46 -8.15 17.64
N ALA A 57 23.68 -7.33 16.62
CA ALA A 57 25.00 -7.10 16.05
C ALA A 57 25.99 -6.49 17.07
N ALA A 58 25.55 -5.49 17.83
CA ALA A 58 26.37 -4.88 18.89
C ALA A 58 26.74 -5.88 20.00
N ALA A 59 25.80 -6.77 20.36
CA ALA A 59 26.02 -7.83 21.34
C ALA A 59 26.77 -9.06 20.79
N LYS A 60 27.09 -9.09 19.49
CA LYS A 60 27.64 -10.27 18.77
C LYS A 60 26.80 -11.54 18.97
N GLN A 61 25.48 -11.36 19.03
CA GLN A 61 24.51 -12.44 19.23
C GLN A 61 23.57 -12.54 18.02
N PRO A 62 22.94 -13.71 17.81
CA PRO A 62 21.90 -13.83 16.79
C PRO A 62 20.68 -12.95 17.12
N PRO A 63 19.91 -12.50 16.10
CA PRO A 63 18.68 -11.74 16.31
C PRO A 63 17.68 -12.50 17.20
N PRO A 64 16.97 -11.79 18.10
CA PRO A 64 16.02 -12.43 19.00
C PRO A 64 14.81 -12.98 18.24
N GLN A 65 14.10 -13.95 18.83
CA GLN A 65 12.93 -14.59 18.20
C GLN A 65 11.83 -13.61 17.76
N ARG A 66 11.73 -12.45 18.44
CA ARG A 66 10.84 -11.35 18.04
C ARG A 66 11.10 -10.84 16.62
N TYR A 67 12.36 -10.80 16.19
CA TYR A 67 12.74 -10.44 14.82
C TYR A 67 12.08 -11.39 13.81
N ASN A 68 12.17 -12.70 14.04
CA ASN A 68 11.59 -13.71 13.14
C ASN A 68 10.05 -13.64 13.09
N THR A 69 9.40 -13.35 14.23
CA THR A 69 7.95 -13.14 14.26
C THR A 69 7.54 -11.90 13.46
N LEU A 70 8.23 -10.78 13.65
CA LEU A 70 7.99 -9.56 12.87
C LEU A 70 8.26 -9.77 11.39
N PHE A 71 9.30 -10.53 11.03
CA PHE A 71 9.62 -10.83 9.63
C PHE A 71 8.48 -11.58 8.93
N ARG A 72 7.89 -12.60 9.57
CA ARG A 72 6.75 -13.34 9.03
C ARG A 72 5.51 -12.47 8.87
N LEU A 73 5.21 -11.62 9.86
CA LEU A 73 4.10 -10.69 9.80
C LEU A 73 4.31 -9.63 8.71
N TRP A 74 5.51 -9.06 8.64
CA TRP A 74 5.92 -8.13 7.58
C TRP A 74 5.73 -8.74 6.19
N PHE A 75 6.16 -9.98 6.01
CA PHE A 75 6.01 -10.72 4.76
C PHE A 75 4.53 -10.94 4.41
N ALA A 76 3.72 -11.38 5.37
CA ALA A 76 2.28 -11.60 5.17
C ALA A 76 1.54 -10.30 4.82
N PHE A 77 1.84 -9.19 5.50
CA PHE A 77 1.24 -7.87 5.22
C PHE A 77 1.67 -7.29 3.87
N GLY A 78 2.81 -7.72 3.34
CA GLY A 78 3.27 -7.34 2.00
C GLY A 78 2.34 -7.81 0.88
N PHE A 79 1.72 -8.99 1.01
CA PHE A 79 0.85 -9.55 -0.04
C PHE A 79 -0.43 -8.73 -0.29
N PRO A 80 -1.23 -8.37 0.74
CA PRO A 80 -2.41 -7.51 0.53
C PRO A 80 -2.06 -6.17 -0.09
N ALA A 81 -1.00 -5.51 0.37
CA ALA A 81 -0.56 -4.23 -0.16
C ALA A 81 -0.11 -4.35 -1.63
N PHE A 82 0.67 -5.38 -1.95
CA PHE A 82 1.13 -5.61 -3.33
C PHE A 82 -0.02 -5.95 -4.27
N GLY A 83 -0.94 -6.82 -3.83
CA GLY A 83 -2.14 -7.17 -4.59
C GLY A 83 -3.03 -5.95 -4.87
N ALA A 84 -3.22 -5.07 -3.89
CA ALA A 84 -3.98 -3.84 -4.06
C ALA A 84 -3.31 -2.90 -5.08
N VAL A 85 -1.99 -2.75 -5.05
CA VAL A 85 -1.25 -1.95 -6.04
C VAL A 85 -1.39 -2.52 -7.46
N LEU A 86 -1.28 -3.83 -7.63
CA LEU A 86 -1.51 -4.48 -8.93
C LEU A 86 -2.94 -4.26 -9.44
N ALA A 87 -3.93 -4.35 -8.56
CA ALA A 87 -5.32 -4.07 -8.91
C ALA A 87 -5.54 -2.61 -9.32
N ILE A 88 -4.92 -1.64 -8.62
CA ILE A 88 -4.95 -0.22 -9.03
C ILE A 88 -4.36 -0.05 -10.43
N PHE A 89 -3.18 -0.63 -10.69
CA PHE A 89 -2.57 -0.54 -12.01
C PHE A 89 -3.46 -1.15 -13.09
N TRP A 90 -4.08 -2.30 -12.82
CA TRP A 90 -5.02 -2.91 -13.73
C TRP A 90 -6.21 -1.97 -14.02
N LEU A 91 -6.84 -1.39 -12.98
CA LEU A 91 -7.94 -0.44 -13.14
C LEU A 91 -7.56 0.78 -13.97
N MET A 92 -6.36 1.33 -13.76
CA MET A 92 -5.87 2.50 -14.50
C MET A 92 -5.58 2.19 -15.97
N ILE A 93 -5.24 0.95 -16.31
CA ILE A 93 -4.97 0.51 -17.69
C ILE A 93 -6.28 0.15 -18.40
N SER A 94 -7.08 -0.73 -17.80
CA SER A 94 -8.29 -1.28 -18.42
C SER A 94 -9.46 -0.31 -18.40
N ARG A 95 -9.51 0.60 -17.40
CA ARG A 95 -10.58 1.61 -17.22
C ARG A 95 -11.98 1.03 -17.46
N PRO A 96 -12.38 -0.02 -16.74
CA PRO A 96 -13.65 -0.69 -16.96
C PRO A 96 -14.82 0.25 -16.66
N SER A 97 -15.89 0.16 -17.45
CA SER A 97 -17.16 0.82 -17.16
C SER A 97 -17.83 0.13 -15.97
N ILE A 98 -17.63 0.68 -14.78
CA ILE A 98 -18.24 0.20 -13.54
C ILE A 98 -19.41 1.13 -13.22
N ASP A 99 -20.63 0.65 -13.47
CA ASP A 99 -21.86 1.34 -13.10
C ASP A 99 -22.24 1.04 -11.65
N TRP A 100 -22.11 2.03 -10.77
CA TRP A 100 -22.44 1.89 -9.34
C TRP A 100 -23.92 1.67 -9.07
N PHE A 101 -24.79 2.11 -9.98
CA PHE A 101 -26.25 2.08 -9.82
C PHE A 101 -26.93 0.90 -10.54
N ALA A 102 -26.14 0.00 -11.15
CA ALA A 102 -26.64 -1.19 -11.84
C ALA A 102 -26.66 -2.46 -10.96
N LEU A 103 -26.36 -2.32 -9.66
CA LEU A 103 -26.56 -3.33 -8.61
C LEU A 103 -27.89 -3.09 -7.88
#